data_AF-A0AAV9Z9Q9-F1
#
_entry.id   AF-A0AAV9Z9Q9-F1
#
_cell.length_a   1.000
_cell.length_b   1.000
_cell.length_c   1.000
_cell.angle_alpha   90.00
_cell.angle_beta   90.00
_cell.angle_gamma   90.00
#
_symmetry.space_group_name_H-M   'P 1'
#
loop_
_entity.id
_entity.type
_entity.pdbx_description
1 polymer ?
#
loop_
_entity_poly.entity_id
_entity_poly.type
_entity_poly.pdbx_seq_one_letter_code
_entity_poly.pdbx_strand_id
1 'polypeptide(L)'
;MPPDNEGRHPALRQRSAAVLEDARLWAATEYGYDSKRVRAVMNDTLRTRANYDAHAWQLDVAEALLLRVDCLVIAGTGSGKTTPFLLPLLLPENKGKFALIVSPLLSLQAEQV
;
A
#
# COMPACT_ATOMS: atom_id res chain seq x y z
N MET A 1 -16.14 -5.46 -31.37
CA MET A 1 -14.88 -4.72 -31.15
C MET A 1 -14.41 -5.02 -29.74
N PRO A 2 -13.12 -5.37 -29.53
CA PRO A 2 -12.58 -5.37 -28.18
C PRO A 2 -12.67 -3.95 -27.61
N PRO A 3 -12.98 -3.79 -26.31
CA PRO A 3 -13.00 -2.46 -25.71
C PRO A 3 -11.60 -1.85 -25.77
N ASP A 4 -11.55 -0.56 -26.10
CA ASP A 4 -10.34 0.25 -26.13
C ASP A 4 -9.76 0.38 -24.70
N ASN A 5 -8.91 -0.58 -24.33
CA ASN A 5 -8.29 -0.68 -23.01
C ASN A 5 -7.01 0.16 -22.91
N GLU A 6 -6.36 0.46 -24.04
CA GLU A 6 -5.02 1.06 -24.04
C GLU A 6 -5.01 2.49 -23.51
N GLY A 7 -6.03 3.30 -23.81
CA GLY A 7 -6.18 4.65 -23.27
C GLY A 7 -6.70 4.72 -21.82
N ARG A 8 -7.36 3.66 -21.33
CA ARG A 8 -7.97 3.63 -19.98
C ARG A 8 -6.95 3.40 -18.86
N HIS A 9 -5.95 2.56 -19.10
CA HIS A 9 -4.95 2.23 -18.07
C HIS A 9 -4.12 3.45 -17.61
N PRO A 10 -3.60 4.32 -18.51
CA PRO A 10 -2.87 5.52 -18.10
C PRO A 10 -3.74 6.52 -17.35
N ALA A 11 -4.96 6.77 -17.84
CA ALA A 11 -5.90 7.71 -17.22
C ALA A 11 -6.32 7.25 -15.81
N LEU A 12 -6.59 5.96 -15.62
CA LEU A 12 -6.90 5.39 -14.31
C LEU A 12 -5.70 5.52 -13.35
N ARG A 13 -4.48 5.28 -13.83
CA ARG A 13 -3.26 5.43 -13.03
C ARG A 13 -3.01 6.88 -12.63
N GLN A 14 -3.25 7.82 -13.54
CA GLN A 14 -3.13 9.25 -13.24
C GLN A 14 -4.15 9.67 -12.18
N ARG A 15 -5.40 9.21 -12.32
CA ARG A 15 -6.44 9.48 -11.34
C ARG A 15 -6.11 8.89 -9.97
N SER A 16 -5.63 7.64 -9.91
CA SER A 16 -5.27 7.03 -8.62
C SER A 16 -4.10 7.76 -7.96
N ALA A 17 -3.12 8.22 -8.73
CA ALA A 17 -2.01 9.01 -8.22
C ALA A 17 -2.47 10.38 -7.68
N ALA A 18 -3.38 11.05 -8.38
CA ALA A 18 -3.95 12.32 -7.94
C ALA A 18 -4.71 12.18 -6.62
N VAL A 19 -5.57 11.15 -6.49
CA VAL A 19 -6.33 10.90 -5.25
C VAL A 19 -5.39 10.67 -4.06
N LEU A 20 -4.32 9.89 -4.24
CA LEU A 20 -3.35 9.66 -3.17
C LEU A 20 -2.57 10.92 -2.82
N GLU A 21 -2.22 11.73 -3.82
CA GLU A 21 -1.53 13.00 -3.58
C GLU A 21 -2.41 14.00 -2.83
N ASP A 22 -3.68 14.14 -3.22
CA ASP A 22 -4.65 14.98 -2.51
C ASP A 22 -4.79 14.54 -1.04
N ALA A 23 -4.83 13.23 -0.78
CA ALA A 23 -4.88 12.68 0.57
C ALA A 23 -3.60 12.99 1.37
N ARG A 24 -2.41 12.91 0.74
CA ARG A 24 -1.13 13.29 1.38
C ARG A 24 -1.11 14.77 1.73
N LEU A 25 -1.53 15.63 0.81
CA LEU A 25 -1.57 17.07 1.01
C LEU A 25 -2.52 17.44 2.15
N TRP A 26 -3.73 16.88 2.13
CA TRP A 26 -4.71 17.09 3.20
C TRP A 26 -4.19 16.62 4.57
N ALA A 27 -3.55 15.44 4.61
CA ALA A 27 -2.95 14.91 5.83
C ALA A 27 -1.78 15.75 6.35
N ALA A 28 -0.95 16.27 5.43
CA ALA A 28 0.14 17.17 5.77
C ALA A 28 -0.39 18.47 6.39
N THR A 29 -1.49 19.00 5.85
CA THR A 29 -2.11 20.24 6.38
C THR A 29 -2.82 20.03 7.71
N GLU A 30 -3.55 18.93 7.88
CA GLU A 30 -4.41 18.76 9.06
C GLU A 30 -3.67 18.25 10.30
N TYR A 31 -2.68 17.37 10.12
CA TYR A 31 -1.99 16.74 11.25
C TYR A 31 -0.49 16.54 11.01
N GLY A 32 0.11 17.31 10.09
CA GLY A 32 1.56 17.33 9.89
C GLY A 32 2.13 16.02 9.36
N TYR A 33 1.33 15.26 8.59
CA TYR A 33 1.78 14.01 7.98
C TYR A 33 2.97 14.21 7.04
N ASP A 34 4.05 13.44 7.25
CA ASP A 34 5.24 13.42 6.38
C ASP A 34 5.30 12.11 5.59
N SER A 35 4.80 12.17 4.36
CA SER A 35 4.82 11.05 3.40
C SER A 35 6.22 10.48 3.19
N LYS A 36 7.24 11.33 3.05
CA LYS A 36 8.60 10.88 2.74
C LYS A 36 9.19 10.11 3.92
N ARG A 37 9.04 10.66 5.13
CA ARG A 37 9.47 10.00 6.36
C ARG A 37 8.76 8.67 6.54
N VAL A 38 7.43 8.65 6.42
CA VAL A 38 6.62 7.44 6.65
C VAL A 38 7.00 6.33 5.65
N ARG A 39 7.15 6.67 4.36
CA ARG A 39 7.60 5.72 3.33
C ARG A 39 9.01 5.20 3.59
N ALA A 40 9.92 6.05 4.01
CA ALA A 40 11.29 5.64 4.36
C ALA A 40 11.29 4.66 5.55
N VAL A 41 10.57 4.98 6.63
CA VAL A 41 10.47 4.11 7.81
C VAL A 41 9.86 2.75 7.46
N MET A 42 8.78 2.74 6.66
CA MET A 42 8.16 1.51 6.18
C MET A 42 9.16 0.64 5.39
N ASN A 43 9.87 1.24 4.43
CA ASN A 43 10.82 0.52 3.60
C ASN A 43 12.05 0.05 4.39
N ASP A 44 12.62 0.89 5.24
CA ASP A 44 13.79 0.54 6.04
C ASP A 44 13.47 -0.57 7.03
N THR A 45 12.30 -0.50 7.69
CA THR A 45 11.86 -1.57 8.60
C THR A 45 11.60 -2.88 7.86
N LEU A 46 11.02 -2.82 6.66
CA LEU A 46 10.85 -4.00 5.81
C LEU A 46 12.21 -4.60 5.42
N ARG A 47 13.14 -3.77 4.96
CA ARG A 47 14.50 -4.19 4.59
C ARG A 47 15.20 -4.85 5.76
N THR A 48 15.12 -4.28 6.97
CA THR A 48 15.72 -4.87 8.18
C THR A 48 15.10 -6.23 8.55
N ARG A 49 13.78 -6.41 8.39
CA ARG A 49 13.08 -7.62 8.83
C ARG A 49 13.04 -8.73 7.78
N ALA A 50 12.98 -8.38 6.51
CA ALA A 50 12.70 -9.30 5.42
C ALA A 50 13.76 -9.29 4.31
N ASN A 51 14.77 -8.42 4.40
CA ASN A 51 15.91 -8.35 3.47
C ASN A 51 15.53 -8.06 2.00
N TYR A 52 14.48 -7.28 1.77
CA TYR A 52 14.13 -6.73 0.46
C TYR A 52 13.44 -5.36 0.55
N ASP A 53 13.42 -4.63 -0.56
CA ASP A 53 12.78 -3.32 -0.67
C ASP A 53 11.36 -3.43 -1.23
N ALA A 54 10.46 -2.59 -0.71
CA ALA A 54 9.12 -2.47 -1.24
C ALA A 54 9.15 -1.82 -2.63
N HIS A 55 8.34 -2.33 -3.55
CA HIS A 55 8.08 -1.66 -4.81
C HIS A 55 7.32 -0.34 -4.56
N ALA A 56 7.52 0.63 -5.45
CA ALA A 56 6.86 1.94 -5.35
C ALA A 56 5.33 1.82 -5.20
N TRP A 57 4.69 0.93 -5.96
CA TRP A 57 3.25 0.70 -5.87
C TRP A 57 2.83 0.08 -4.54
N GLN A 58 3.69 -0.72 -3.89
CA GLN A 58 3.38 -1.31 -2.59
C GLN A 58 3.39 -0.23 -1.51
N LEU A 59 4.33 0.71 -1.58
CA LEU A 59 4.37 1.88 -0.70
C LEU A 59 3.17 2.79 -0.94
N ASP A 60 2.75 3.01 -2.19
CA ASP A 60 1.57 3.82 -2.51
C ASP A 60 0.29 3.21 -1.91
N VAL A 61 0.11 1.90 -2.03
CA VAL A 61 -1.05 1.20 -1.44
C VAL A 61 -0.99 1.21 0.09
N ALA A 62 0.17 0.93 0.69
CA ALA A 62 0.34 0.98 2.15
C ALA A 62 0.02 2.37 2.71
N GLU A 63 0.48 3.40 2.02
CA GLU A 63 0.22 4.79 2.39
C GLU A 63 -1.25 5.17 2.22
N ALA A 64 -1.89 4.73 1.14
CA ALA A 64 -3.32 4.92 0.95
C ALA A 64 -4.14 4.29 2.09
N LEU A 65 -3.76 3.09 2.58
CA LEU A 65 -4.38 2.47 3.75
C LEU A 65 -4.21 3.32 5.03
N LEU A 66 -3.02 3.89 5.25
CA LEU A 66 -2.76 4.79 6.39
C LEU A 66 -3.59 6.07 6.32
N LEU A 67 -3.76 6.61 5.11
CA LEU A 67 -4.51 7.82 4.81
C LEU A 67 -6.03 7.58 4.66
N ARG A 68 -6.49 6.35 4.91
CA ARG A 68 -7.91 5.94 4.83
C ARG A 68 -8.51 6.14 3.43
N VAL A 69 -7.72 5.90 2.40
CA VAL A 69 -8.13 5.89 1.00
C VAL A 69 -8.37 4.45 0.55
N ASP A 70 -9.59 4.16 0.10
CA ASP A 70 -9.93 2.85 -0.44
C ASP A 70 -9.15 2.56 -1.73
N CYS A 71 -8.65 1.32 -1.87
CA CYS A 71 -7.79 0.92 -2.98
C CYS A 71 -8.28 -0.37 -3.65
N LEU A 72 -8.19 -0.41 -4.98
CA LEU A 72 -8.28 -1.63 -5.78
C LEU A 72 -6.91 -1.91 -6.41
N VAL A 73 -6.32 -3.05 -6.08
CA VAL A 73 -5.01 -3.46 -6.59
C VAL A 73 -5.14 -4.69 -7.47
N ILE A 74 -4.71 -4.57 -8.73
CA ILE A 74 -4.63 -5.69 -9.67
C ILE A 74 -3.16 -6.01 -9.91
N ALA A 75 -2.69 -7.12 -9.35
CA ALA A 75 -1.31 -7.56 -9.50
C ALA A 75 -1.22 -9.10 -9.59
N GLY A 76 -0.29 -9.58 -10.42
CA GLY A 76 -0.09 -11.03 -10.66
C GLY A 76 0.25 -11.80 -9.39
N THR A 77 0.09 -13.12 -9.41
CA THR A 77 0.55 -13.99 -8.31
C THR A 77 2.07 -13.89 -8.14
N GLY A 78 2.56 -13.95 -6.90
CA GLY A 78 3.99 -13.77 -6.59
C GLY A 78 4.49 -12.32 -6.60
N SER A 79 3.69 -11.33 -7.01
CA SER A 79 4.09 -9.91 -7.04
C SER A 79 4.26 -9.24 -5.66
N GLY A 80 4.04 -9.97 -4.56
CA GLY A 80 4.11 -9.39 -3.22
C GLY A 80 2.87 -8.56 -2.84
N LYS A 81 1.66 -9.01 -3.21
CA LYS A 81 0.39 -8.38 -2.81
C LYS A 81 0.17 -8.31 -1.29
N THR A 82 0.87 -9.14 -0.52
CA THR A 82 0.79 -9.16 0.94
C THR A 82 1.54 -7.99 1.57
N THR A 83 2.64 -7.55 0.96
CA THR A 83 3.53 -6.50 1.51
C THR A 83 2.79 -5.20 1.86
N PRO A 84 1.90 -4.64 1.03
CA PRO A 84 1.15 -3.42 1.36
C PRO A 84 0.32 -3.48 2.64
N PHE A 85 -0.19 -4.66 3.04
CA PHE A 85 -0.95 -4.82 4.29
C PHE A 85 -0.04 -4.85 5.52
N LEU A 86 1.21 -5.29 5.34
CA LEU A 86 2.20 -5.40 6.42
C LEU A 86 2.87 -4.06 6.71
N LEU A 87 3.19 -3.27 5.67
CA LEU A 87 3.95 -2.02 5.80
C LEU A 87 3.37 -1.03 6.83
N PRO A 88 2.04 -0.76 6.89
CA PRO A 88 1.46 0.10 7.91
C PRO A 88 1.74 -0.37 9.35
N LEU A 89 1.79 -1.68 9.58
CA LEU A 89 2.01 -2.28 10.90
C LEU A 89 3.48 -2.21 11.34
N LEU A 90 4.40 -1.92 10.41
CA LEU A 90 5.82 -1.75 10.70
C LEU A 90 6.16 -0.38 11.31
N LEU A 91 5.23 0.58 11.23
CA LEU A 91 5.42 1.91 11.78
C LEU A 91 5.41 1.89 13.33
N PRO A 92 6.37 2.55 14.00
CA PRO A 92 6.39 2.66 15.46
C PRO A 92 5.08 3.18 16.07
N GLU A 93 4.47 4.19 15.43
CA GLU A 93 3.19 4.79 15.83
C GLU A 93 1.98 3.85 15.70
N ASN A 94 2.14 2.73 14.98
CA ASN A 94 1.12 1.70 14.81
C ASN A 94 1.39 0.44 15.65
N LYS A 95 2.37 0.49 16.57
CA LYS A 95 2.65 -0.62 17.48
C LYS A 95 1.39 -1.01 18.26
N GLY A 96 1.06 -2.31 18.25
CA GLY A 96 -0.13 -2.86 18.92
C GLY A 96 -1.42 -2.77 18.11
N LYS A 97 -1.41 -2.14 16.92
CA LYS A 97 -2.52 -2.24 15.96
C LYS A 97 -2.42 -3.54 15.16
N PHE A 98 -3.54 -3.97 14.60
CA PHE A 98 -3.60 -5.16 13.74
C PHE A 98 -4.36 -4.84 12.45
N ALA A 99 -4.07 -5.61 11.40
CA ALA A 99 -4.82 -5.59 10.14
C ALA A 99 -5.64 -6.87 10.03
N LEU A 100 -6.95 -6.75 9.76
CA LEU A 100 -7.81 -7.89 9.46
C LEU A 100 -7.73 -8.20 7.96
N ILE A 101 -7.10 -9.31 7.62
CA ILE A 101 -7.01 -9.80 6.24
C ILE A 101 -8.00 -10.94 6.08
N VAL A 102 -8.96 -10.77 5.17
CA VAL A 102 -9.95 -11.81 4.85
C VAL A 102 -9.51 -12.52 3.58
N SER A 103 -9.25 -13.83 3.68
CA SER A 103 -8.91 -14.69 2.55
C SER A 103 -9.81 -15.93 2.55
N PRO A 104 -10.36 -16.35 1.41
CA PRO A 104 -11.15 -17.58 1.33
C PRO A 104 -10.31 -18.86 1.41
N LEU A 105 -8.98 -18.77 1.33
CA LEU A 105 -8.08 -19.92 1.27
C LEU A 105 -7.41 -20.16 2.64
N LEU A 106 -7.96 -21.11 3.41
CA LEU A 106 -7.42 -21.53 4.71
C LEU A 106 -5.97 -22.03 4.62
N SER A 107 -5.61 -22.80 3.58
CA SER A 107 -4.25 -23.28 3.39
C SER A 107 -3.24 -22.14 3.17
N LEU A 108 -3.66 -21.06 2.50
CA LEU A 108 -2.82 -19.88 2.27
C LEU A 108 -2.61 -19.07 3.56
N GLN A 109 -3.59 -19.09 4.47
CA GLN A 109 -3.45 -18.43 5.77
C GLN A 109 -2.34 -19.06 6.61
N ALA A 110 -2.20 -20.39 6.59
CA ALA A 110 -1.17 -21.10 7.34
C ALA A 110 0.26 -20.77 6.88
N GLU A 111 0.44 -20.34 5.63
CA GLU A 111 1.75 -19.91 5.10
C GLU A 111 2.05 -18.43 5.37
N GLN A 112 1.04 -17.65 5.80
CA GLN A 112 1.13 -16.19 5.96
C GLN A 112 1.12 -15.72 7.42
N VAL A 113 0.86 -16.63 8.37
CA VAL A 113 0.90 -16.42 9.84
C VAL A 113 2.22 -16.97 10.38
#